data_AF-A0A6C0LZA8-F1
#
_entry.id   AF-A0A6C0LZA8-F1
#
_cell.length_a   1.000
_cell.length_b   1.000
_cell.length_c   1.000
_cell.angle_alpha   90.00
_cell.angle_beta   90.00
_cell.angle_gamma   90.00
#
_symmetry.space_group_name_H-M   'P 1'
#
loop_
_entity.id
_entity.type
_entity.pdbx_description
1 polymer ?
#
loop_
_entity_poly.entity_id
_entity_poly.type
_entity_poly.pdbx_seq_one_letter_code
_entity_poly.pdbx_strand_id
1 'polypeptide(L)'
;MYYLFILFICFFIFYIKKETFIVPSQFTQWTILNQTQQYITFQRNDISNNKIEQSIREWTGTLPCSKPCNQGVQYKTIENPNDPTIIIRSSLTYPCNTMSCSKPQVSLWTKSAEHHTQLLYTRQCINDPYCSPLYNDISLNMIVPLNNGTCSKICGGGEFYKFGFNPNNNQIVYSDNSYPCNTQPCTDITSFSNWKFDSTRSDLEYGSYYRDCSDNNTGACSLLKSTEIRQKLPWLLTLPCPKMCNINNDLISTYKTGFSPDKKFQLSSKFICNSISCPQNILYSNSELVSNVTNQNQLVSPNNRYQLVMNNDGNLILYTLNAYIVWNSGSATGTTNSPYILTLDKSGKLEILNKNNSSIKVLYQGNSLKNEFFKLILQDDRNLVLYDANNTKVWATGTDQGYKHTTDTNFAISTNARCGIIVDGKTLRCPDGKCCSYNWCNNPGTVCMGGCCGSNYDGNF
;
A
#
# COMPACT_ATOMS: atom_id res chain seq x y z
N MET A 1 24.80 70.28 -74.52
CA MET A 1 24.98 68.83 -74.30
C MET A 1 26.47 68.49 -74.17
N TYR A 2 27.11 68.86 -73.06
CA TYR A 2 28.53 68.58 -72.80
C TYR A 2 28.84 68.45 -71.29
N TYR A 3 27.81 68.22 -70.47
CA TYR A 3 27.94 68.17 -69.00
C TYR A 3 27.21 66.99 -68.35
N LEU A 4 26.79 65.99 -69.15
CA LEU A 4 26.20 64.75 -68.61
C LEU A 4 27.02 63.48 -68.89
N PHE A 5 28.17 63.59 -69.56
CA PHE A 5 29.01 62.43 -69.91
C PHE A 5 30.28 62.28 -69.04
N ILE A 6 30.57 63.25 -68.15
CA ILE A 6 31.79 63.25 -67.32
C ILE A 6 31.54 62.77 -65.88
N LEU A 7 30.29 62.50 -65.50
CA LEU A 7 29.94 61.97 -64.17
C LEU A 7 29.82 60.44 -64.11
N PHE A 8 29.87 59.73 -65.24
CA PHE A 8 29.77 58.27 -65.27
C PHE A 8 31.12 57.54 -65.24
N ILE A 9 32.25 58.25 -65.33
CA ILE A 9 33.61 57.65 -65.42
C ILE A 9 34.47 57.90 -64.15
N CYS A 10 34.04 58.76 -63.22
CA CYS A 10 34.78 59.00 -61.97
C CYS A 10 34.27 58.23 -60.73
N PHE A 11 33.25 57.38 -60.87
CA PHE A 11 32.78 56.50 -59.78
C PHE A 11 33.13 55.02 -59.99
N PHE A 12 34.13 54.72 -60.84
CA PHE A 12 34.63 53.36 -61.05
C PHE A 12 36.06 53.13 -60.54
N ILE A 13 36.64 54.09 -59.82
CA ILE A 13 37.96 53.96 -59.20
C ILE A 13 37.82 54.35 -57.72
N PHE A 14 37.24 53.44 -56.92
CA PHE A 14 37.42 53.25 -55.47
C PHE A 14 36.28 52.37 -54.94
N TYR A 15 36.08 51.21 -55.57
CA TYR A 15 35.45 50.07 -54.90
C TYR A 15 36.31 48.84 -55.15
N ILE A 16 37.60 48.94 -54.81
CA ILE A 16 38.34 47.74 -54.43
C ILE A 16 37.70 47.31 -53.12
N LYS A 17 36.74 46.39 -53.26
CA LYS A 17 36.27 45.52 -52.20
C LYS A 17 37.53 45.05 -51.49
N LYS A 18 37.77 45.55 -50.28
CA LYS A 18 38.77 44.98 -49.38
C LYS A 18 38.21 43.61 -49.04
N GLU A 19 38.42 42.65 -49.94
CA GLU A 19 38.32 41.25 -49.58
C GLU A 19 39.37 41.10 -48.50
N THR A 20 38.90 41.14 -47.26
CA THR A 20 39.61 40.53 -46.15
C THR A 20 39.87 39.11 -46.62
N PHE A 21 41.10 38.90 -47.09
CA PHE A 21 41.65 37.57 -47.27
C PHE A 21 41.60 36.96 -45.87
N ILE A 22 40.49 36.29 -45.56
CA ILE A 22 40.40 35.42 -44.41
C ILE A 22 41.39 34.33 -44.77
N VAL A 23 42.61 34.41 -44.21
CA VAL A 23 43.51 33.27 -44.17
C VAL A 23 42.63 32.12 -43.67
N PRO A 24 42.39 31.05 -44.46
CA PRO A 24 41.57 29.95 -43.97
C PRO A 24 42.22 29.53 -42.66
N SER A 25 41.41 29.43 -41.60
CA SER A 25 41.93 29.09 -40.29
C SER A 25 42.86 27.89 -40.47
N GLN A 26 44.11 28.02 -40.03
CA GLN A 26 45.11 26.95 -40.18
C GLN A 26 44.70 25.66 -39.47
N PHE A 27 43.54 25.65 -38.82
CA PHE A 27 42.97 24.55 -38.10
C PHE A 27 41.67 24.08 -38.74
N THR A 28 41.40 22.78 -38.64
CA THR A 28 40.09 22.21 -38.93
C THR A 28 39.04 22.68 -37.91
N GLN A 29 37.76 22.45 -38.21
CA GLN A 29 36.70 22.60 -37.23
C GLN A 29 36.94 21.68 -36.02
N TRP A 30 36.48 22.13 -34.85
CA TRP A 30 36.48 21.32 -33.63
C TRP A 30 35.52 20.14 -33.79
N THR A 31 35.98 18.96 -33.39
CA THR A 31 35.18 17.73 -33.29
C THR A 31 35.18 17.22 -31.85
N ILE A 32 34.14 16.49 -31.45
CA ILE A 32 34.05 15.92 -30.12
C ILE A 32 34.94 14.68 -30.05
N LEU A 33 35.93 14.67 -29.14
CA LEU A 33 36.79 13.53 -28.90
C LEU A 33 36.23 12.63 -27.79
N ASN A 34 35.86 13.22 -26.64
CA ASN A 34 35.36 12.47 -25.49
C ASN A 34 34.43 13.32 -24.61
N GLN A 35 33.58 12.67 -23.83
CA GLN A 35 32.66 13.31 -22.89
C GLN A 35 32.74 12.61 -21.52
N THR A 36 32.77 13.41 -20.45
CA THR A 36 32.76 12.95 -19.06
C THR A 36 31.68 13.69 -18.26
N GLN A 37 31.50 13.30 -16.99
CA GLN A 37 30.57 13.98 -16.10
C GLN A 37 30.93 15.46 -15.87
N GLN A 38 32.21 15.83 -15.86
CA GLN A 38 32.63 17.20 -15.56
C GLN A 38 32.97 18.01 -16.83
N TYR A 39 33.54 17.36 -17.84
CA TYR A 39 34.11 18.04 -19.00
C TYR A 39 33.76 17.36 -20.33
N ILE A 40 33.83 18.13 -21.41
CA ILE A 40 33.86 17.67 -22.80
C ILE A 40 35.21 18.05 -23.42
N THR A 41 35.79 17.12 -24.16
CA THR A 41 37.06 17.33 -24.87
C THR A 41 36.79 17.47 -26.36
N PHE A 42 37.19 18.61 -26.92
CA PHE A 42 37.21 18.86 -28.35
C PHE A 42 38.61 18.65 -28.90
N GLN A 43 38.71 18.21 -30.15
CA GLN A 43 39.97 18.12 -30.88
C GLN A 43 39.84 18.76 -32.27
N ARG A 44 40.94 19.31 -32.76
CA ARG A 44 41.10 19.77 -34.14
C ARG A 44 42.54 19.57 -34.59
N ASN A 45 42.75 19.53 -35.90
CA ASN A 45 44.08 19.38 -36.48
C ASN A 45 44.57 20.72 -37.03
N ASP A 46 45.83 21.03 -36.76
CA ASP A 46 46.57 22.04 -37.49
C ASP A 46 46.95 21.48 -38.87
N ILE A 47 46.43 22.12 -39.91
CA ILE A 47 46.59 21.74 -41.32
C ILE A 47 48.04 21.96 -41.77
N SER A 48 48.80 22.84 -41.10
CA SER A 48 50.16 23.21 -41.51
C SER A 48 51.24 22.22 -41.05
N ASN A 49 51.04 21.53 -39.92
CA ASN A 49 52.06 20.68 -39.29
C ASN A 49 51.51 19.35 -38.73
N ASN A 50 50.24 19.04 -38.98
CA ASN A 50 49.55 17.82 -38.53
C ASN A 50 49.52 17.63 -37.00
N LYS A 51 49.72 18.72 -36.23
CA LYS A 51 49.63 18.69 -34.78
C LYS A 51 48.18 18.70 -34.34
N ILE A 52 47.86 17.83 -33.37
CA ILE A 52 46.53 17.77 -32.76
C ILE A 52 46.47 18.79 -31.63
N GLU A 53 45.44 19.64 -31.65
CA GLU A 53 45.10 20.52 -30.55
C GLU A 53 43.85 20.00 -29.84
N GLN A 54 43.87 20.02 -28.50
CA GLN A 54 42.74 19.61 -27.68
C GLN A 54 42.30 20.74 -26.77
N SER A 55 40.99 20.91 -26.62
CA SER A 55 40.37 21.86 -25.70
C SER A 55 39.43 21.11 -24.77
N ILE A 56 39.72 21.17 -23.48
CA ILE A 56 38.84 20.63 -22.43
C ILE A 56 37.98 21.79 -21.94
N ARG A 57 36.66 21.61 -21.95
CA ARG A 57 35.71 22.61 -21.47
C ARG A 57 34.74 22.00 -20.48
N GLU A 58 34.42 22.75 -19.43
CA GLU A 58 33.33 22.41 -18.52
C GLU A 58 31.98 22.60 -19.20
N TRP A 59 31.01 21.78 -18.80
CA TRP A 59 29.62 21.97 -19.21
C TRP A 59 29.08 23.29 -18.64
N THR A 60 28.48 24.13 -19.49
CA THR A 60 28.02 25.47 -19.09
C THR A 60 26.54 25.51 -18.67
N GLY A 61 25.77 24.46 -18.98
CA GLY A 61 24.36 24.40 -18.61
C GLY A 61 23.79 22.98 -18.59
N THR A 62 22.48 22.91 -18.37
CA THR A 62 21.69 21.68 -18.37
C THR A 62 20.34 21.91 -19.03
N LEU A 63 19.83 20.89 -19.73
CA LEU A 63 18.43 20.86 -20.16
C LEU A 63 17.50 20.59 -18.97
N PRO A 64 16.20 20.95 -19.06
CA PRO A 64 15.22 20.63 -18.03
C PRO A 64 15.20 19.14 -17.68
N CYS A 65 15.02 18.85 -16.40
CA CYS A 65 14.95 17.49 -15.91
C CYS A 65 13.72 16.76 -16.46
N SER A 66 13.88 15.47 -16.82
CA SER A 66 12.80 14.64 -17.35
C SER A 66 11.67 14.40 -16.36
N LYS A 67 11.96 14.51 -15.05
CA LYS A 67 10.97 14.43 -13.98
C LYS A 67 11.17 15.56 -12.98
N PRO A 68 10.09 16.13 -12.42
CA PRO A 68 10.16 17.16 -11.38
C PRO A 68 10.63 16.61 -10.01
N CYS A 69 10.50 15.31 -9.77
CA CYS A 69 10.96 14.58 -8.57
C CYS A 69 11.01 13.07 -8.86
N ASN A 70 11.38 12.24 -7.88
CA ASN A 70 11.54 10.78 -8.03
C ASN A 70 12.62 10.36 -9.03
N GLN A 71 13.82 10.93 -8.92
CA GLN A 71 15.00 10.57 -9.72
C GLN A 71 14.79 10.75 -11.24
N GLY A 72 14.72 12.02 -11.66
CA GLY A 72 14.73 12.37 -13.07
C GLY A 72 16.13 12.31 -13.68
N VAL A 73 16.19 12.50 -15.00
CA VAL A 73 17.44 12.60 -15.75
C VAL A 73 17.45 13.85 -16.63
N GLN A 74 18.63 14.45 -16.79
CA GLN A 74 18.85 15.62 -17.64
C GLN A 74 20.12 15.45 -18.48
N TYR A 75 20.24 16.29 -19.52
CA TYR A 75 21.44 16.38 -20.34
C TYR A 75 22.22 17.65 -19.98
N LYS A 76 23.54 17.57 -20.04
CA LYS A 76 24.40 18.74 -19.92
C LYS A 76 24.56 19.42 -21.26
N THR A 77 24.78 20.72 -21.26
CA THR A 77 24.86 21.53 -22.48
C THR A 77 26.10 22.42 -22.49
N ILE A 78 26.60 22.68 -23.70
CA ILE A 78 27.65 23.66 -23.96
C ILE A 78 27.44 24.29 -25.33
N GLU A 79 27.86 25.54 -25.51
CA GLU A 79 27.92 26.17 -26.83
C GLU A 79 28.93 25.47 -27.74
N ASN A 80 28.58 25.31 -29.01
CA ASN A 80 29.47 24.71 -30.00
C ASN A 80 30.64 25.66 -30.28
N PRO A 81 31.90 25.22 -30.13
CA PRO A 81 33.06 26.07 -30.35
C PRO A 81 33.26 26.52 -31.80
N ASN A 82 32.57 25.91 -32.77
CA ASN A 82 32.56 26.35 -34.17
C ASN A 82 31.43 27.36 -34.48
N ASP A 83 30.35 27.34 -33.70
CA ASP A 83 29.18 28.22 -33.87
C ASP A 83 28.43 28.36 -32.52
N PRO A 84 28.60 29.48 -31.80
CA PRO A 84 27.99 29.67 -30.48
C PRO A 84 26.45 29.60 -30.47
N THR A 85 25.79 29.74 -31.62
CA THR A 85 24.32 29.64 -31.72
C THR A 85 23.82 28.20 -31.58
N ILE A 86 24.71 27.21 -31.75
CA ILE A 86 24.39 25.79 -31.66
C ILE A 86 24.75 25.28 -30.26
N ILE A 87 23.78 24.69 -29.56
CA ILE A 87 24.01 24.04 -28.27
C ILE A 87 24.25 22.55 -28.47
N ILE A 88 25.40 22.07 -27.98
CA ILE A 88 25.73 20.64 -27.92
C ILE A 88 25.21 20.07 -26.61
N ARG A 89 24.45 18.97 -26.68
CA ARG A 89 24.03 18.19 -25.51
C ARG A 89 24.95 16.98 -25.28
N SER A 90 25.08 16.56 -24.02
CA SER A 90 25.80 15.35 -23.67
C SER A 90 25.16 14.09 -24.27
N SER A 91 25.97 13.07 -24.56
CA SER A 91 25.49 11.74 -24.96
C SER A 91 24.97 10.93 -23.77
N LEU A 92 25.55 11.16 -22.58
CA LEU A 92 25.12 10.57 -21.31
C LEU A 92 24.03 11.41 -20.66
N THR A 93 23.19 10.74 -19.88
CA THR A 93 22.20 11.36 -19.00
C THR A 93 22.73 11.44 -17.57
N TYR A 94 22.28 12.46 -16.83
CA TYR A 94 22.72 12.70 -15.46
C TYR A 94 21.52 12.82 -14.52
N PRO A 95 21.60 12.28 -13.29
CA PRO A 95 20.51 12.39 -12.32
C PRO A 95 20.17 13.83 -11.97
N CYS A 96 18.88 14.11 -11.83
CA CYS A 96 18.35 15.38 -11.35
C CYS A 96 17.07 15.13 -10.55
N ASN A 97 16.69 16.12 -9.72
CA ASN A 97 15.48 16.05 -8.89
C ASN A 97 15.36 14.72 -8.12
N THR A 98 16.41 14.41 -7.35
CA THR A 98 16.56 13.14 -6.61
C THR A 98 15.67 13.06 -5.36
N MET A 99 15.03 14.15 -4.98
CA MET A 99 14.03 14.17 -3.91
C MET A 99 12.77 13.41 -4.31
N SER A 100 12.17 12.72 -3.34
CA SER A 100 10.91 12.00 -3.56
C SER A 100 9.73 12.95 -3.68
N CYS A 101 8.81 12.66 -4.61
CA CYS A 101 7.54 13.36 -4.71
C CYS A 101 6.62 13.00 -3.53
N SER A 102 5.65 13.86 -3.24
CA SER A 102 4.49 13.49 -2.43
C SER A 102 3.80 12.27 -3.02
N LYS A 103 3.37 11.33 -2.15
CA LYS A 103 2.61 10.15 -2.59
C LYS A 103 1.28 10.60 -3.23
N PRO A 104 0.86 9.97 -4.33
CA PRO A 104 -0.43 10.27 -4.94
C PRO A 104 -1.56 9.90 -3.98
N GLN A 105 -2.59 10.74 -3.93
CA GLN A 105 -3.82 10.56 -3.17
C GLN A 105 -4.96 10.53 -4.19
N VAL A 106 -5.80 9.50 -4.11
CA VAL A 106 -6.86 9.25 -5.09
C VAL A 106 -8.18 8.95 -4.40
N SER A 107 -9.28 9.26 -5.08
CA SER A 107 -10.61 8.90 -4.62
C SER A 107 -10.85 7.39 -4.69
N LEU A 108 -11.95 6.95 -4.07
CA LEU A 108 -12.51 5.63 -4.33
C LEU A 108 -12.88 5.49 -5.82
N TRP A 109 -12.89 4.24 -6.29
CA TRP A 109 -13.33 3.90 -7.63
C TRP A 109 -14.83 4.10 -7.79
N THR A 110 -15.25 4.65 -8.91
CA THR A 110 -16.66 4.87 -9.27
C THR A 110 -16.96 4.19 -10.60
N LYS A 111 -18.06 3.43 -10.69
CA LYS A 111 -18.53 2.82 -11.94
C LYS A 111 -18.88 3.94 -12.92
N SER A 112 -18.12 4.09 -14.00
CA SER A 112 -18.31 5.16 -14.99
C SER A 112 -19.05 4.69 -16.23
N ALA A 113 -18.87 3.42 -16.62
CA ALA A 113 -19.58 2.84 -17.76
C ALA A 113 -19.72 1.32 -17.61
N GLU A 114 -20.66 0.76 -18.36
CA GLU A 114 -20.89 -0.67 -18.49
C GLU A 114 -20.92 -1.05 -19.98
N HIS A 115 -20.20 -2.13 -20.31
CA HIS A 115 -20.19 -2.75 -21.62
C HIS A 115 -20.66 -4.22 -21.50
N HIS A 116 -20.92 -4.87 -22.63
CA HIS A 116 -21.49 -6.22 -22.65
C HIS A 116 -20.72 -7.28 -21.83
N THR A 117 -19.40 -7.14 -21.67
CA THR A 117 -18.53 -8.10 -20.97
C THR A 117 -17.74 -7.50 -19.82
N GLN A 118 -17.87 -6.20 -19.54
CA GLN A 118 -16.97 -5.51 -18.63
C GLN A 118 -17.58 -4.22 -18.05
N LEU A 119 -17.16 -3.87 -16.83
CA LEU A 119 -17.42 -2.59 -16.18
C LEU A 119 -16.17 -1.72 -16.22
N LEU A 120 -16.35 -0.45 -16.56
CA LEU A 120 -15.31 0.57 -16.46
C LEU A 120 -15.46 1.33 -15.14
N TYR A 121 -14.37 1.39 -14.38
CA TYR A 121 -14.26 2.17 -13.15
C TYR A 121 -13.26 3.30 -13.35
N THR A 122 -13.59 4.47 -12.83
CA THR A 122 -12.72 5.66 -12.84
C THR A 122 -12.53 6.18 -11.42
N ARG A 123 -11.40 6.85 -11.17
CA ARG A 123 -11.15 7.57 -9.93
C ARG A 123 -10.42 8.88 -10.22
N GLN A 124 -10.54 9.84 -9.31
CA GLN A 124 -9.95 11.17 -9.45
C GLN A 124 -8.68 11.29 -8.61
N CYS A 125 -7.75 12.13 -9.06
CA CYS A 125 -6.63 12.57 -8.23
C CYS A 125 -7.10 13.62 -7.24
N ILE A 126 -6.73 13.45 -5.98
CA ILE A 126 -7.04 14.42 -4.91
C ILE A 126 -5.93 15.46 -4.78
N ASN A 127 -4.68 15.09 -5.05
CA ASN A 127 -3.51 15.97 -4.93
C ASN A 127 -2.79 16.16 -6.28
N ASP A 128 -3.50 16.70 -7.26
CA ASP A 128 -2.92 17.14 -8.54
C ASP A 128 -1.73 18.10 -8.28
N PRO A 129 -0.57 17.96 -8.95
CA PRO A 129 -0.25 17.09 -10.10
C PRO A 129 0.44 15.76 -9.76
N TYR A 130 0.48 15.35 -8.50
CA TYR A 130 1.26 14.18 -8.09
C TYR A 130 0.73 12.84 -8.61
N CYS A 131 -0.46 12.80 -9.20
CA CYS A 131 -1.02 11.63 -9.88
C CYS A 131 -0.73 11.57 -11.38
N SER A 132 -0.13 12.62 -11.94
CA SER A 132 0.24 12.65 -13.36
C SER A 132 1.42 11.71 -13.61
N PRO A 133 1.49 11.04 -14.79
CA PRO A 133 2.62 10.19 -15.16
C PRO A 133 3.99 10.88 -15.08
N LEU A 134 4.01 12.22 -15.15
CA LEU A 134 5.22 13.02 -14.95
C LEU A 134 5.77 12.94 -13.52
N TYR A 135 4.93 12.69 -12.52
CA TYR A 135 5.28 12.64 -11.09
C TYR A 135 5.22 11.21 -10.54
N ASN A 136 4.09 10.52 -10.75
CA ASN A 136 3.87 9.13 -10.35
C ASN A 136 2.97 8.44 -11.38
N ASP A 137 3.36 7.24 -11.81
CA ASP A 137 2.56 6.43 -12.74
C ASP A 137 1.46 5.70 -11.96
N ILE A 138 0.22 6.18 -12.06
CA ILE A 138 -0.94 5.55 -11.45
C ILE A 138 -2.11 5.43 -12.41
N SER A 139 -2.77 4.27 -12.42
CA SER A 139 -3.98 4.08 -13.21
C SER A 139 -5.17 4.81 -12.59
N LEU A 140 -5.81 5.67 -13.36
CA LEU A 140 -7.08 6.32 -13.01
C LEU A 140 -8.31 5.61 -13.59
N ASN A 141 -8.07 4.58 -14.41
CA ASN A 141 -9.09 3.74 -15.04
C ASN A 141 -8.83 2.27 -14.70
N MET A 142 -9.90 1.50 -14.53
CA MET A 142 -9.85 0.05 -14.27
C MET A 142 -10.98 -0.66 -15.01
N ILE A 143 -10.69 -1.82 -15.58
CA ILE A 143 -11.66 -2.68 -16.25
C ILE A 143 -11.91 -3.89 -15.37
N VAL A 144 -13.17 -4.16 -15.05
CA VAL A 144 -13.61 -5.32 -14.29
C VAL A 144 -14.44 -6.23 -15.22
N PRO A 145 -14.05 -7.49 -15.45
CA PRO A 145 -14.83 -8.40 -16.28
C PRO A 145 -16.15 -8.79 -15.61
N LEU A 146 -17.18 -9.01 -16.44
CA LEU A 146 -18.49 -9.48 -16.01
C LEU A 146 -18.65 -10.98 -16.28
N ASN A 147 -19.09 -11.72 -15.27
CA ASN A 147 -19.45 -13.13 -15.33
C ASN A 147 -20.96 -13.31 -15.52
N ASN A 148 -21.37 -14.41 -16.15
CA ASN A 148 -22.80 -14.71 -16.29
C ASN A 148 -23.39 -15.18 -14.96
N GLY A 149 -24.48 -14.55 -14.53
CA GLY A 149 -25.26 -15.01 -13.37
C GLY A 149 -26.14 -16.22 -13.68
N THR A 150 -26.95 -16.59 -12.70
CA THR A 150 -27.86 -17.74 -12.80
C THR A 150 -29.15 -17.34 -13.51
N CYS A 151 -29.62 -18.21 -14.41
CA CYS A 151 -30.90 -18.01 -15.09
C CYS A 151 -32.08 -18.10 -14.12
N SER A 152 -33.05 -17.18 -14.26
CA SER A 152 -34.26 -17.14 -13.44
C SER A 152 -35.20 -18.32 -13.65
N LYS A 153 -35.07 -19.03 -14.77
CA LYS A 153 -35.88 -20.19 -15.16
C LYS A 153 -34.98 -21.28 -15.73
N ILE A 154 -35.37 -22.55 -15.56
CA ILE A 154 -34.58 -23.70 -16.04
C ILE A 154 -34.86 -24.08 -17.50
N CYS A 155 -36.04 -23.71 -18.02
CA CYS A 155 -36.51 -23.89 -19.40
C CYS A 155 -37.70 -22.93 -19.63
N GLY A 156 -38.16 -22.82 -20.87
CA GLY A 156 -39.31 -22.00 -21.26
C GLY A 156 -38.98 -20.50 -21.37
N GLY A 157 -37.72 -20.17 -21.61
CA GLY A 157 -37.19 -18.81 -21.52
C GLY A 157 -36.88 -18.41 -20.07
N GLY A 158 -36.12 -17.33 -19.88
CA GLY A 158 -35.64 -16.85 -18.59
C GLY A 158 -34.69 -15.69 -18.78
N GLU A 159 -34.30 -15.04 -17.68
CA GLU A 159 -33.34 -13.94 -17.68
C GLU A 159 -32.29 -14.13 -16.59
N PHE A 160 -31.07 -13.67 -16.85
CA PHE A 160 -30.02 -13.57 -15.84
C PHE A 160 -29.37 -12.19 -15.92
N TYR A 161 -28.82 -11.74 -14.79
CA TYR A 161 -27.95 -10.56 -14.75
C TYR A 161 -26.50 -11.04 -14.74
N LYS A 162 -25.63 -10.32 -15.45
CA LYS A 162 -24.20 -10.53 -15.31
C LYS A 162 -23.74 -9.89 -14.00
N PHE A 163 -22.58 -10.30 -13.49
CA PHE A 163 -22.04 -9.76 -12.26
C PHE A 163 -20.52 -9.63 -12.28
N GLY A 164 -20.00 -8.62 -11.60
CA GLY A 164 -18.58 -8.37 -11.37
C GLY A 164 -18.32 -7.96 -9.93
N PHE A 165 -17.07 -7.63 -9.61
CA PHE A 165 -16.67 -7.26 -8.25
C PHE A 165 -16.33 -5.77 -8.16
N ASN A 166 -16.88 -5.09 -7.15
CA ASN A 166 -16.55 -3.71 -6.86
C ASN A 166 -15.09 -3.62 -6.36
N PRO A 167 -14.21 -2.86 -7.01
CA PRO A 167 -12.79 -2.80 -6.64
C PRO A 167 -12.52 -2.13 -5.28
N ASN A 168 -13.49 -1.44 -4.68
CA ASN A 168 -13.29 -0.81 -3.37
C ASN A 168 -13.54 -1.76 -2.19
N ASN A 169 -14.46 -2.72 -2.32
CA ASN A 169 -14.93 -3.53 -1.20
C ASN A 169 -15.19 -5.00 -1.54
N ASN A 170 -14.90 -5.41 -2.78
CA ASN A 170 -15.08 -6.76 -3.31
C ASN A 170 -16.53 -7.29 -3.25
N GLN A 171 -17.52 -6.40 -3.13
CA GLN A 171 -18.93 -6.78 -3.19
C GLN A 171 -19.37 -7.02 -4.65
N ILE A 172 -20.37 -7.90 -4.81
CA ILE A 172 -20.94 -8.21 -6.13
C ILE A 172 -21.71 -6.98 -6.65
N VAL A 173 -21.46 -6.62 -7.90
CA VAL A 173 -22.20 -5.61 -8.66
C VAL A 173 -22.81 -6.30 -9.86
N TYR A 174 -24.12 -6.15 -10.04
CA TYR A 174 -24.83 -6.71 -11.18
C TYR A 174 -24.82 -5.74 -12.37
N SER A 175 -24.92 -6.29 -13.58
CA SER A 175 -25.17 -5.53 -14.79
C SER A 175 -26.49 -4.77 -14.69
N ASP A 176 -26.56 -3.60 -15.29
CA ASP A 176 -27.79 -2.81 -15.34
C ASP A 176 -28.85 -3.48 -16.24
N ASN A 177 -28.41 -4.26 -17.24
CA ASN A 177 -29.28 -5.00 -18.15
C ASN A 177 -29.42 -6.48 -17.77
N SER A 178 -30.60 -7.05 -18.04
CA SER A 178 -30.82 -8.50 -18.03
C SER A 178 -30.52 -9.13 -19.39
N TYR A 179 -30.20 -10.43 -19.39
CA TYR A 179 -29.85 -11.20 -20.58
C TYR A 179 -30.69 -12.47 -20.65
N PRO A 180 -31.21 -12.84 -21.84
CA PRO A 180 -32.06 -14.02 -21.99
C PRO A 180 -31.27 -15.32 -21.81
N CYS A 181 -31.92 -16.34 -21.24
CA CYS A 181 -31.37 -17.67 -21.03
C CYS A 181 -32.44 -18.76 -21.11
N ASN A 182 -32.01 -20.01 -21.27
CA ASN A 182 -32.85 -21.21 -21.23
C ASN A 182 -34.11 -21.16 -22.12
N THR A 183 -33.93 -20.82 -23.40
CA THR A 183 -35.00 -20.61 -24.39
C THR A 183 -35.69 -21.88 -24.89
N GLN A 184 -35.25 -23.08 -24.46
CA GLN A 184 -35.87 -24.34 -24.86
C GLN A 184 -37.17 -24.58 -24.07
N PRO A 185 -38.28 -25.04 -24.70
CA PRO A 185 -39.56 -25.26 -24.02
C PRO A 185 -39.48 -26.35 -22.95
N CYS A 186 -40.15 -26.13 -21.82
CA CYS A 186 -40.31 -27.15 -20.77
C CYS A 186 -41.32 -28.21 -21.23
N THR A 187 -41.01 -29.49 -21.07
CA THR A 187 -41.98 -30.59 -21.27
C THR A 187 -42.57 -31.02 -19.92
N ASP A 188 -43.90 -30.99 -19.83
CA ASP A 188 -44.70 -31.17 -18.61
C ASP A 188 -44.73 -32.60 -18.05
N ILE A 189 -43.61 -33.34 -17.91
CA ILE A 189 -43.60 -34.57 -17.10
C ILE A 189 -42.20 -34.84 -16.49
N THR A 190 -41.53 -33.80 -16.00
CA THR A 190 -40.28 -33.94 -15.26
C THR A 190 -40.51 -33.70 -13.77
N SER A 191 -40.24 -34.73 -12.96
CA SER A 191 -40.22 -34.62 -11.50
C SER A 191 -38.78 -34.67 -11.02
N PHE A 192 -38.48 -33.93 -9.95
CA PHE A 192 -37.14 -33.82 -9.40
C PHE A 192 -37.12 -34.30 -7.97
N SER A 193 -36.08 -35.05 -7.61
CA SER A 193 -35.83 -35.38 -6.22
C SER A 193 -35.38 -34.15 -5.42
N ASN A 194 -35.38 -34.27 -4.09
CA ASN A 194 -34.81 -33.24 -3.22
C ASN A 194 -33.32 -33.07 -3.53
N TRP A 195 -32.83 -31.84 -3.37
CA TRP A 195 -31.41 -31.55 -3.48
C TRP A 195 -30.59 -32.37 -2.48
N LYS A 196 -29.43 -32.81 -2.92
CA LYS A 196 -28.40 -33.52 -2.16
C LYS A 196 -27.09 -32.74 -2.26
N PHE A 197 -26.26 -32.81 -1.23
CA PHE A 197 -24.96 -32.15 -1.20
C PHE A 197 -23.85 -33.11 -1.59
N ASP A 198 -22.95 -32.65 -2.46
CA ASP A 198 -21.79 -33.40 -2.93
C ASP A 198 -20.51 -32.79 -2.35
N SER A 199 -20.07 -33.33 -1.22
CA SER A 199 -18.84 -32.90 -0.56
C SER A 199 -17.59 -33.16 -1.41
N THR A 200 -17.60 -34.19 -2.25
CA THR A 200 -16.42 -34.62 -3.04
C THR A 200 -16.14 -33.69 -4.21
N ARG A 201 -17.17 -33.01 -4.73
CA ARG A 201 -17.06 -32.04 -5.84
C ARG A 201 -17.20 -30.59 -5.39
N SER A 202 -17.28 -30.35 -4.09
CA SER A 202 -17.28 -29.02 -3.51
C SER A 202 -15.85 -28.50 -3.37
N ASP A 203 -15.66 -27.20 -3.56
CA ASP A 203 -14.35 -26.54 -3.49
C ASP A 203 -14.38 -25.38 -2.48
N LEU A 204 -13.27 -24.65 -2.40
CA LEU A 204 -13.12 -23.54 -1.47
C LEU A 204 -14.09 -22.40 -1.78
N GLU A 205 -14.55 -22.21 -3.01
CA GLU A 205 -15.41 -21.08 -3.35
C GLU A 205 -16.89 -21.48 -3.43
N TYR A 206 -17.16 -22.74 -3.80
CA TYR A 206 -18.50 -23.21 -4.10
C TYR A 206 -18.83 -24.56 -3.46
N GLY A 207 -20.05 -24.68 -2.95
CA GLY A 207 -20.69 -25.95 -2.63
C GLY A 207 -21.35 -26.56 -3.87
N SER A 208 -21.11 -27.84 -4.10
CA SER A 208 -21.73 -28.61 -5.18
C SER A 208 -22.97 -29.35 -4.67
N TYR A 209 -24.06 -29.22 -5.41
CA TYR A 209 -25.35 -29.83 -5.12
C TYR A 209 -25.83 -30.62 -6.33
N TYR A 210 -26.57 -31.69 -6.09
CA TYR A 210 -27.15 -32.50 -7.14
C TYR A 210 -28.55 -32.98 -6.80
N ARG A 211 -29.34 -33.33 -7.81
CA ARG A 211 -30.62 -34.02 -7.67
C ARG A 211 -30.91 -34.86 -8.89
N ASP A 212 -31.74 -35.86 -8.69
CA ASP A 212 -32.14 -36.78 -9.73
C ASP A 212 -33.32 -36.19 -10.50
N CYS A 213 -33.31 -36.40 -11.81
CA CYS A 213 -34.42 -36.11 -12.70
C CYS A 213 -35.12 -37.43 -13.01
N SER A 214 -36.43 -37.49 -12.78
CA SER A 214 -37.28 -38.58 -13.21
C SER A 214 -38.32 -38.08 -14.20
N ASP A 215 -38.39 -38.77 -15.32
CA ASP A 215 -39.40 -38.56 -16.34
C ASP A 215 -39.93 -39.95 -16.74
N ASN A 216 -41.25 -40.11 -16.88
CA ASN A 216 -41.88 -41.42 -17.12
C ASN A 216 -41.56 -41.97 -18.53
N ASN A 217 -40.28 -42.24 -18.82
CA ASN A 217 -39.70 -42.63 -20.11
C ASN A 217 -39.96 -41.63 -21.25
N THR A 218 -40.18 -40.34 -20.93
CA THR A 218 -40.45 -39.30 -21.93
C THR A 218 -39.21 -38.82 -22.68
N GLY A 219 -38.01 -39.17 -22.20
CA GLY A 219 -36.73 -38.71 -22.72
C GLY A 219 -36.35 -37.28 -22.33
N ALA A 220 -37.18 -36.60 -21.53
CA ALA A 220 -36.97 -35.23 -21.08
C ALA A 220 -35.74 -35.08 -20.18
N CYS A 221 -35.48 -36.03 -19.27
CA CYS A 221 -34.26 -36.00 -18.46
C CYS A 221 -32.99 -36.25 -19.31
N SER A 222 -33.10 -37.02 -20.40
CA SER A 222 -31.99 -37.27 -21.33
C SER A 222 -31.58 -36.02 -22.12
N LEU A 223 -32.49 -35.06 -22.33
CA LEU A 223 -32.20 -33.78 -22.99
C LEU A 223 -31.38 -32.83 -22.10
N LEU A 224 -31.39 -33.02 -20.77
CA LEU A 224 -30.59 -32.26 -19.82
C LEU A 224 -29.10 -32.65 -19.80
N LYS A 225 -28.66 -33.51 -20.73
CA LYS A 225 -27.31 -34.10 -20.86
C LYS A 225 -26.86 -34.95 -19.66
N SER A 226 -27.72 -35.16 -18.66
CA SER A 226 -27.46 -35.95 -17.46
C SER A 226 -28.77 -36.31 -16.76
N THR A 227 -28.90 -37.55 -16.28
CA THR A 227 -30.02 -37.98 -15.41
C THR A 227 -29.97 -37.32 -14.02
N GLU A 228 -28.87 -36.64 -13.73
CA GLU A 228 -28.58 -35.95 -12.48
C GLU A 228 -28.26 -34.47 -12.77
N ILE A 229 -29.10 -33.56 -12.27
CA ILE A 229 -28.88 -32.12 -12.37
C ILE A 229 -27.92 -31.70 -11.27
N ARG A 230 -26.91 -30.90 -11.62
CA ARG A 230 -25.90 -30.40 -10.69
C ARG A 230 -25.86 -28.89 -10.69
N GLN A 231 -25.64 -28.29 -9.51
CA GLN A 231 -25.53 -26.85 -9.34
C GLN A 231 -24.40 -26.52 -8.36
N LYS A 232 -23.60 -25.50 -8.67
CA LYS A 232 -22.61 -24.92 -7.76
C LYS A 232 -23.15 -23.61 -7.20
N LEU A 233 -23.10 -23.43 -5.89
CA LEU A 233 -23.50 -22.20 -5.22
C LEU A 233 -22.37 -21.70 -4.31
N PRO A 234 -22.15 -20.38 -4.23
CA PRO A 234 -21.13 -19.84 -3.35
C PRO A 234 -21.50 -20.07 -1.88
N TRP A 235 -20.48 -20.27 -1.05
CA TRP A 235 -20.66 -20.34 0.40
C TRP A 235 -21.18 -19.00 0.94
N LEU A 236 -22.21 -19.04 1.80
CA LEU A 236 -22.86 -17.84 2.33
C LEU A 236 -22.18 -17.30 3.58
N LEU A 237 -21.59 -18.20 4.36
CA LEU A 237 -20.81 -17.84 5.55
C LEU A 237 -19.56 -18.73 5.60
N THR A 238 -18.40 -18.10 5.64
CA THR A 238 -17.14 -18.77 5.95
C THR A 238 -16.78 -18.43 7.39
N LEU A 239 -16.73 -19.42 8.26
CA LEU A 239 -16.21 -19.19 9.61
C LEU A 239 -14.71 -18.90 9.50
N PRO A 240 -14.19 -17.88 10.22
CA PRO A 240 -12.76 -17.59 10.23
C PRO A 240 -11.98 -18.79 10.81
N CYS A 241 -10.77 -19.02 10.30
CA CYS A 241 -9.97 -20.17 10.72
C CYS A 241 -9.63 -20.07 12.23
N PRO A 242 -9.88 -21.13 13.01
CA PRO A 242 -9.96 -21.03 14.46
C PRO A 242 -8.62 -20.93 15.23
N LYS A 243 -7.45 -20.76 14.61
CA LYS A 243 -6.17 -20.69 15.35
C LYS A 243 -5.02 -20.05 14.56
N MET A 244 -4.18 -19.26 15.23
CA MET A 244 -2.82 -18.99 14.77
C MET A 244 -1.97 -20.26 14.88
N CYS A 245 -1.20 -20.49 13.82
CA CYS A 245 -0.38 -21.68 13.60
C CYS A 245 0.71 -21.82 14.67
N ASN A 246 0.76 -22.99 15.33
CA ASN A 246 1.99 -23.49 15.92
C ASN A 246 2.09 -25.00 15.67
N ILE A 247 2.95 -25.31 14.70
CA ILE A 247 3.76 -26.52 14.43
C ILE A 247 3.03 -27.88 14.39
N ASN A 248 3.42 -28.63 13.35
CA ASN A 248 3.01 -29.95 12.87
C ASN A 248 1.88 -29.92 11.83
N ASN A 249 2.01 -30.80 10.84
CA ASN A 249 1.20 -31.06 9.64
C ASN A 249 -0.34 -31.21 9.83
N ASP A 250 -0.92 -30.69 10.91
CA ASP A 250 -2.35 -30.70 11.14
C ASP A 250 -3.03 -29.73 10.15
N LEU A 251 -3.75 -30.32 9.20
CA LEU A 251 -4.60 -29.61 8.25
C LEU A 251 -5.72 -28.91 9.02
N ILE A 252 -5.56 -27.62 9.29
CA ILE A 252 -6.55 -26.82 10.03
C ILE A 252 -7.80 -26.69 9.16
N SER A 253 -8.92 -27.10 9.72
CA SER A 253 -10.20 -27.05 9.03
C SER A 253 -11.14 -26.01 9.62
N THR A 254 -11.74 -25.19 8.77
CA THR A 254 -12.92 -24.37 9.10
C THR A 254 -14.19 -24.99 8.53
N TYR A 255 -15.35 -24.44 8.88
CA TYR A 255 -16.62 -24.80 8.28
C TYR A 255 -17.12 -23.67 7.38
N LYS A 256 -17.59 -24.04 6.20
CA LYS A 256 -18.38 -23.17 5.34
C LYS A 256 -19.82 -23.65 5.40
N THR A 257 -20.73 -22.69 5.50
CA THR A 257 -22.16 -22.99 5.49
C THR A 257 -22.80 -22.46 4.22
N GLY A 258 -23.66 -23.30 3.65
CA GLY A 258 -24.42 -23.01 2.45
C GLY A 258 -25.83 -23.56 2.61
N PHE A 259 -26.72 -23.10 1.75
CA PHE A 259 -28.08 -23.60 1.67
C PHE A 259 -28.25 -24.41 0.40
N SER A 260 -29.15 -25.39 0.43
CA SER A 260 -29.61 -26.02 -0.80
C SER A 260 -30.15 -24.97 -1.78
N PRO A 261 -30.15 -25.24 -3.10
CA PRO A 261 -30.66 -24.28 -4.08
C PRO A 261 -32.10 -23.81 -3.85
N ASP A 262 -32.93 -24.61 -3.18
CA ASP A 262 -34.29 -24.27 -2.76
C ASP A 262 -34.40 -23.71 -1.33
N LYS A 263 -33.26 -23.52 -0.64
CA LYS A 263 -33.11 -23.01 0.73
C LYS A 263 -33.82 -23.81 1.82
N LYS A 264 -34.26 -25.04 1.54
CA LYS A 264 -35.00 -25.86 2.51
C LYS A 264 -34.14 -26.42 3.63
N PHE A 265 -32.83 -26.52 3.43
CA PHE A 265 -31.92 -26.99 4.46
C PHE A 265 -30.54 -26.34 4.36
N GLN A 266 -29.92 -26.13 5.52
CA GLN A 266 -28.58 -25.58 5.67
C GLN A 266 -27.60 -26.73 5.88
N LEU A 267 -26.43 -26.63 5.27
CA LEU A 267 -25.36 -27.62 5.40
C LEU A 267 -24.05 -26.92 5.74
N SER A 268 -23.25 -27.59 6.55
CA SER A 268 -21.87 -27.18 6.88
C SER A 268 -20.89 -28.20 6.32
N SER A 269 -19.91 -27.77 5.54
CA SER A 269 -18.83 -28.63 5.08
C SER A 269 -17.49 -28.16 5.65
N LYS A 270 -16.66 -29.13 6.05
CA LYS A 270 -15.34 -28.93 6.63
C LYS A 270 -14.32 -28.70 5.51
N PHE A 271 -13.57 -27.60 5.57
CA PHE A 271 -12.57 -27.22 4.57
C PHE A 271 -11.24 -26.91 5.22
N ILE A 272 -10.17 -27.42 4.61
CA ILE A 272 -8.79 -27.12 5.02
C ILE A 272 -8.44 -25.71 4.53
N CYS A 273 -7.93 -24.85 5.41
CA CYS A 273 -7.75 -23.43 5.11
C CYS A 273 -6.30 -22.93 4.99
N ASN A 274 -5.28 -23.79 5.09
CA ASN A 274 -3.88 -23.38 4.96
C ASN A 274 -3.32 -23.60 3.54
N SER A 275 -3.43 -22.58 2.67
CA SER A 275 -2.64 -22.49 1.42
C SER A 275 -1.94 -21.13 1.20
N ILE A 276 -1.95 -20.22 2.19
CA ILE A 276 -1.35 -18.88 2.08
C ILE A 276 -0.51 -18.58 3.34
N SER A 277 0.69 -18.05 3.13
CA SER A 277 1.57 -17.53 4.19
C SER A 277 0.85 -16.45 4.99
N CYS A 278 0.66 -16.67 6.28
CA CYS A 278 -0.15 -15.80 7.15
C CYS A 278 0.50 -14.42 7.32
N PRO A 279 -0.30 -13.33 7.37
CA PRO A 279 0.23 -11.99 7.62
C PRO A 279 0.82 -11.93 9.04
N GLN A 280 2.12 -11.68 9.13
CA GLN A 280 2.88 -11.63 10.39
C GLN A 280 2.53 -10.40 11.25
N ASN A 281 1.65 -9.50 10.81
CA ASN A 281 1.40 -8.20 11.46
C ASN A 281 0.06 -8.11 12.20
N ILE A 282 -0.76 -9.17 12.23
CA ILE A 282 -2.13 -9.15 12.76
C ILE A 282 -2.36 -10.28 13.77
N LEU A 283 -2.95 -9.96 14.92
CA LEU A 283 -3.47 -10.90 15.90
C LEU A 283 -5.01 -10.81 15.93
N TYR A 284 -5.70 -11.89 15.58
CA TYR A 284 -7.17 -11.95 15.54
C TYR A 284 -7.77 -12.38 16.89
N SER A 285 -9.07 -12.13 17.08
CA SER A 285 -9.83 -12.70 18.19
C SER A 285 -9.70 -14.23 18.26
N ASN A 286 -9.44 -14.76 19.47
CA ASN A 286 -9.08 -16.15 19.79
C ASN A 286 -7.67 -16.59 19.34
N SER A 287 -6.80 -15.64 19.01
CA SER A 287 -5.37 -15.89 18.78
C SER A 287 -4.54 -15.47 19.97
N GLU A 288 -3.36 -16.08 20.11
CA GLU A 288 -2.48 -15.90 21.26
C GLU A 288 -1.06 -15.57 20.81
N LEU A 289 -0.40 -14.64 21.49
CA LEU A 289 1.03 -14.39 21.41
C LEU A 289 1.69 -14.92 22.67
N VAL A 290 2.47 -15.99 22.57
CA VAL A 290 3.03 -16.74 23.72
C VAL A 290 4.53 -16.46 23.84
N SER A 291 4.98 -16.16 25.06
CA SER A 291 6.40 -16.01 25.36
C SER A 291 7.15 -17.35 25.24
N ASN A 292 8.43 -17.29 24.89
CA ASN A 292 9.35 -18.44 24.87
C ASN A 292 9.03 -19.57 23.87
N VAL A 293 8.34 -19.26 22.76
CA VAL A 293 8.25 -20.16 21.61
C VAL A 293 9.11 -19.58 20.48
N THR A 294 10.04 -20.39 19.96
CA THR A 294 11.06 -20.04 18.95
C THR A 294 10.63 -18.98 17.93
N ASN A 295 11.41 -17.89 17.77
CA ASN A 295 11.54 -16.88 16.68
C ASN A 295 10.35 -16.52 15.74
N GLN A 296 9.14 -17.00 15.99
CA GLN A 296 7.98 -16.96 15.07
C GLN A 296 6.69 -16.56 15.81
N ASN A 297 6.77 -16.22 17.09
CA ASN A 297 5.65 -15.80 17.92
C ASN A 297 5.75 -14.30 18.25
N GLN A 298 5.86 -13.49 17.20
CA GLN A 298 5.91 -12.03 17.25
C GLN A 298 5.04 -11.44 16.15
N LEU A 299 4.54 -10.23 16.35
CA LEU A 299 4.00 -9.47 15.22
C LEU A 299 5.12 -8.67 14.58
N VAL A 300 5.18 -8.61 13.25
CA VAL A 300 6.16 -7.80 12.50
C VAL A 300 5.40 -6.88 11.57
N SER A 301 5.70 -5.57 11.54
CA SER A 301 5.05 -4.63 10.63
C SER A 301 5.30 -5.00 9.16
N PRO A 302 4.37 -4.73 8.22
CA PRO A 302 4.55 -5.05 6.80
C PRO A 302 5.83 -4.49 6.16
N ASN A 303 6.25 -3.30 6.58
CA ASN A 303 7.50 -2.67 6.14
C ASN A 303 8.76 -3.24 6.80
N ASN A 304 8.63 -4.26 7.66
CA ASN A 304 9.71 -4.88 8.41
C ASN A 304 10.54 -3.83 9.16
N ARG A 305 9.92 -2.96 9.96
CA ARG A 305 10.64 -1.97 10.78
C ARG A 305 10.34 -2.07 12.25
N TYR A 306 9.24 -2.71 12.61
CA TYR A 306 8.76 -2.81 13.97
C TYR A 306 8.34 -4.23 14.28
N GLN A 307 8.51 -4.64 15.53
CA GLN A 307 8.10 -5.95 16.00
C GLN A 307 7.48 -5.86 17.39
N LEU A 308 6.39 -6.60 17.62
CA LEU A 308 5.74 -6.75 18.92
C LEU A 308 6.05 -8.15 19.47
N VAL A 309 6.64 -8.22 20.65
CA VAL A 309 7.10 -9.47 21.26
C VAL A 309 6.55 -9.59 22.67
N MET A 310 6.06 -10.78 23.02
CA MET A 310 5.73 -11.14 24.40
C MET A 310 6.98 -11.69 25.08
N ASN A 311 7.58 -10.91 25.98
CA ASN A 311 8.82 -11.31 26.65
C ASN A 311 8.58 -12.28 27.81
N ASN A 312 9.62 -13.02 28.17
CA ASN A 312 9.62 -14.06 29.21
C ASN A 312 9.46 -13.52 30.65
N ASP A 313 9.55 -12.20 30.84
CA ASP A 313 9.31 -11.50 32.10
C ASP A 313 7.83 -11.07 32.27
N GLY A 314 6.99 -11.38 31.29
CA GLY A 314 5.59 -11.01 31.26
C GLY A 314 5.35 -9.60 30.71
N ASN A 315 6.35 -8.94 30.12
CA ASN A 315 6.17 -7.65 29.46
C ASN A 315 5.91 -7.84 27.95
N LEU A 316 4.84 -7.24 27.44
CA LEU A 316 4.64 -7.08 26.00
C LEU A 316 5.39 -5.84 25.51
N ILE A 317 6.30 -6.00 24.55
CA ILE A 317 7.21 -4.93 24.11
C ILE A 317 7.12 -4.73 22.60
N LEU A 318 6.97 -3.46 22.20
CA LEU A 318 7.09 -3.00 20.83
C LEU A 318 8.51 -2.47 20.60
N TYR A 319 9.23 -3.13 19.69
CA TYR A 319 10.58 -2.77 19.29
C TYR A 319 10.59 -2.16 17.89
N THR A 320 11.61 -1.36 17.62
CA THR A 320 12.15 -1.23 16.26
C THR A 320 12.99 -2.46 15.91
N LEU A 321 13.23 -2.74 14.62
CA LEU A 321 14.12 -3.85 14.24
C LEU A 321 15.56 -3.72 14.77
N ASN A 322 16.00 -2.51 15.11
CA ASN A 322 17.30 -2.27 15.76
C ASN A 322 17.25 -2.50 17.29
N ALA A 323 16.24 -3.25 17.78
CA ALA A 323 16.02 -3.58 19.18
C ALA A 323 15.76 -2.39 20.14
N TYR A 324 15.53 -1.17 19.62
CA TYR A 324 15.08 -0.06 20.47
C TYR A 324 13.64 -0.27 20.93
N ILE A 325 13.41 -0.18 22.23
CA ILE A 325 12.08 -0.23 22.85
C ILE A 325 11.35 1.08 22.55
N VAL A 326 10.20 0.97 21.88
CA VAL A 326 9.34 2.10 21.53
C VAL A 326 8.21 2.26 22.55
N TRP A 327 7.62 1.13 22.94
CA TRP A 327 6.54 1.05 23.91
C TRP A 327 6.61 -0.29 24.62
N ASN A 328 6.16 -0.32 25.87
CA ASN A 328 5.96 -1.57 26.58
C ASN A 328 4.68 -1.50 27.40
N SER A 329 4.08 -2.66 27.61
CA SER A 329 2.86 -2.77 28.39
C SER A 329 3.07 -2.41 29.85
N GLY A 330 4.28 -2.53 30.41
CA GLY A 330 4.54 -2.34 31.84
C GLY A 330 3.87 -3.41 32.70
N SER A 331 3.75 -4.64 32.19
CA SER A 331 3.25 -5.82 32.92
C SER A 331 4.36 -6.74 33.41
N ALA A 332 5.62 -6.31 33.34
CA ALA A 332 6.74 -7.09 33.84
C ALA A 332 6.49 -7.46 35.31
N THR A 333 6.47 -8.75 35.63
CA THR A 333 6.20 -9.22 36.99
C THR A 333 7.47 -9.40 37.81
N GLY A 334 8.65 -9.19 37.21
CA GLY A 334 9.96 -9.45 37.81
C GLY A 334 10.27 -10.94 37.98
N THR A 335 9.38 -11.85 37.54
CA THR A 335 9.58 -13.30 37.60
C THR A 335 9.65 -13.91 36.20
N THR A 336 10.53 -14.88 35.99
CA THR A 336 10.72 -15.60 34.71
C THR A 336 9.73 -16.75 34.51
N ASN A 337 8.54 -16.67 35.11
CA ASN A 337 7.49 -17.69 35.07
C ASN A 337 6.74 -17.74 33.72
N SER A 338 7.47 -18.01 32.64
CA SER A 338 6.94 -18.32 31.30
C SER A 338 6.08 -19.61 31.31
N PRO A 339 5.14 -19.80 30.37
CA PRO A 339 4.72 -18.86 29.32
C PRO A 339 3.78 -17.76 29.82
N TYR A 340 3.94 -16.57 29.27
CA TYR A 340 2.95 -15.50 29.30
C TYR A 340 2.28 -15.39 27.94
N ILE A 341 1.02 -15.01 27.94
CA ILE A 341 0.16 -15.08 26.75
C ILE A 341 -0.57 -13.75 26.58
N LEU A 342 -0.34 -13.04 25.49
CA LEU A 342 -1.26 -12.00 25.04
C LEU A 342 -2.42 -12.67 24.32
N THR A 343 -3.65 -12.44 24.78
CA THR A 343 -4.87 -12.98 24.19
C THR A 343 -5.85 -11.86 23.87
N LEU A 344 -6.63 -12.05 22.80
CA LEU A 344 -7.73 -11.19 22.39
C LEU A 344 -8.99 -12.05 22.34
N ASP A 345 -9.93 -11.88 23.26
CA ASP A 345 -11.15 -12.70 23.27
C ASP A 345 -12.24 -12.18 22.29
N LYS A 346 -13.34 -12.94 22.15
CA LYS A 346 -14.50 -12.56 21.30
C LYS A 346 -15.22 -11.30 21.77
N SER A 347 -15.07 -10.92 23.04
CA SER A 347 -15.68 -9.70 23.59
C SER A 347 -14.83 -8.45 23.34
N GLY A 348 -13.64 -8.61 22.75
CA GLY A 348 -12.68 -7.54 22.51
C GLY A 348 -11.78 -7.24 23.70
N LYS A 349 -11.74 -8.14 24.68
CA LYS A 349 -10.84 -8.02 25.83
C LYS A 349 -9.44 -8.42 25.41
N LEU A 350 -8.52 -7.44 25.41
CA LEU A 350 -7.10 -7.63 25.17
C LEU A 350 -6.36 -7.71 26.50
N GLU A 351 -5.84 -8.89 26.83
CA GLU A 351 -5.18 -9.12 28.13
C GLU A 351 -3.93 -10.00 28.03
N ILE A 352 -3.05 -9.82 29.01
CA ILE A 352 -1.87 -10.65 29.22
C ILE A 352 -2.18 -11.62 30.35
N LEU A 353 -2.04 -12.90 30.07
CA LEU A 353 -2.19 -14.00 31.02
C LEU A 353 -0.82 -14.53 31.45
N ASN A 354 -0.74 -15.02 32.69
CA ASN A 354 0.40 -15.82 33.14
C ASN A 354 0.22 -17.31 32.80
N LYS A 355 1.21 -18.13 33.15
CA LYS A 355 1.22 -19.59 32.93
C LYS A 355 0.03 -20.36 33.52
N ASN A 356 -0.68 -19.76 34.49
CA ASN A 356 -1.87 -20.34 35.13
C ASN A 356 -3.18 -19.78 34.52
N ASN A 357 -3.11 -19.18 33.33
CA ASN A 357 -4.22 -18.49 32.66
C ASN A 357 -4.88 -17.37 33.50
N SER A 358 -4.16 -16.83 34.48
CA SER A 358 -4.65 -15.70 35.27
C SER A 358 -4.26 -14.40 34.60
N SER A 359 -5.22 -13.48 34.46
CA SER A 359 -5.00 -12.14 33.93
C SER A 359 -4.06 -11.35 34.83
N ILE A 360 -2.93 -10.92 34.28
CA ILE A 360 -1.94 -10.08 34.98
C ILE A 360 -1.98 -8.62 34.51
N LYS A 361 -2.50 -8.38 33.30
CA LYS A 361 -2.74 -7.02 32.81
C LYS A 361 -3.83 -7.02 31.75
N VAL A 362 -4.79 -6.12 31.91
CA VAL A 362 -5.71 -5.75 30.84
C VAL A 362 -5.16 -4.50 30.17
N LEU A 363 -5.07 -4.51 28.84
CA LEU A 363 -4.76 -3.31 28.08
C LEU A 363 -6.08 -2.55 27.90
N TYR A 364 -6.28 -1.52 28.72
CA TYR A 364 -7.56 -0.83 28.83
C TYR A 364 -7.96 -0.10 27.55
N GLN A 365 -9.26 -0.15 27.28
CA GLN A 365 -9.94 0.51 26.18
C GLN A 365 -11.23 1.16 26.69
N GLY A 366 -11.41 2.45 26.42
CA GLY A 366 -12.72 3.10 26.50
C GLY A 366 -13.64 2.59 25.38
N ASN A 367 -14.75 1.98 25.81
CA ASN A 367 -15.89 1.43 25.07
C ASN A 367 -15.66 0.13 24.26
N SER A 368 -16.04 -1.00 24.88
CA SER A 368 -16.34 -2.26 24.18
C SER A 368 -17.65 -2.12 23.38
N LEU A 369 -17.60 -2.36 22.08
CA LEU A 369 -18.80 -2.46 21.23
C LEU A 369 -19.17 -3.92 20.97
N LYS A 370 -20.48 -4.18 20.86
CA LYS A 370 -21.20 -5.47 20.96
C LYS A 370 -20.93 -6.53 19.85
N ASN A 371 -19.82 -6.49 19.11
CA ASN A 371 -19.65 -7.36 17.94
C ASN A 371 -18.45 -8.33 18.05
N GLU A 372 -18.65 -9.60 17.69
CA GLU A 372 -17.78 -10.75 18.02
C GLU A 372 -16.45 -10.86 17.23
N PHE A 373 -15.95 -9.78 16.62
CA PHE A 373 -14.74 -9.81 15.81
C PHE A 373 -13.83 -8.61 16.06
N PHE A 374 -12.63 -8.87 16.56
CA PHE A 374 -11.58 -7.87 16.80
C PHE A 374 -10.27 -8.31 16.16
N LYS A 375 -9.44 -7.33 15.78
CA LYS A 375 -8.08 -7.57 15.27
C LYS A 375 -7.11 -6.52 15.81
N LEU A 376 -6.00 -6.98 16.36
CA LEU A 376 -4.86 -6.15 16.76
C LEU A 376 -3.85 -6.13 15.61
N ILE A 377 -3.48 -4.95 15.14
CA ILE A 377 -2.63 -4.76 13.97
C ILE A 377 -1.40 -3.93 14.36
N LEU A 378 -0.21 -4.45 14.04
CA LEU A 378 1.01 -3.66 14.01
C LEU A 378 1.18 -3.01 12.63
N GLN A 379 1.17 -1.68 12.62
CA GLN A 379 1.11 -0.87 11.40
C GLN A 379 2.49 -0.34 10.97
N ASP A 380 2.60 0.03 9.69
CA ASP A 380 3.83 0.58 9.09
C ASP A 380 4.26 1.94 9.64
N ASP A 381 3.35 2.65 10.30
CA ASP A 381 3.60 3.92 10.98
C ASP A 381 4.12 3.73 12.41
N ARG A 382 4.31 2.48 12.86
CA ARG A 382 4.71 2.04 14.22
C ARG A 382 3.56 1.96 15.21
N ASN A 383 2.33 2.29 14.84
CA ASN A 383 1.21 2.19 15.75
C ASN A 383 0.78 0.72 15.91
N LEU A 384 0.56 0.30 17.14
CA LEU A 384 -0.16 -0.94 17.44
C LEU A 384 -1.61 -0.58 17.77
N VAL A 385 -2.56 -1.10 16.98
CA VAL A 385 -3.96 -0.64 16.97
C VAL A 385 -4.92 -1.81 17.03
N LEU A 386 -5.90 -1.75 17.93
CA LEU A 386 -7.03 -2.68 17.99
C LEU A 386 -8.20 -2.12 17.18
N TYR A 387 -8.74 -2.94 16.30
CA TYR A 387 -9.91 -2.62 15.47
C TYR A 387 -11.07 -3.55 15.78
N ASP A 388 -12.29 -3.02 15.70
CA ASP A 388 -13.52 -3.81 15.70
C ASP A 388 -13.85 -4.37 14.30
N ALA A 389 -14.96 -5.10 14.21
CA ALA A 389 -15.47 -5.71 12.98
C ALA A 389 -15.75 -4.70 11.84
N ASN A 390 -16.05 -3.44 12.18
CA ASN A 390 -16.35 -2.37 11.23
C ASN A 390 -15.09 -1.60 10.81
N ASN A 391 -13.90 -2.04 11.24
CA ASN A 391 -12.62 -1.31 11.12
C ASN A 391 -12.60 0.03 11.89
N THR A 392 -13.41 0.17 12.94
CA THR A 392 -13.30 1.29 13.87
C THR A 392 -12.08 1.08 14.75
N LYS A 393 -11.21 2.09 14.85
CA LYS A 393 -10.13 2.08 15.85
C LYS A 393 -10.77 2.13 17.21
N VAL A 394 -10.63 1.03 17.95
CA VAL A 394 -11.01 1.02 19.34
C VAL A 394 -9.78 1.50 20.12
N TRP A 395 -8.63 0.80 20.15
CA TRP A 395 -7.47 1.14 21.02
C TRP A 395 -6.23 1.38 20.18
N ALA A 396 -5.29 2.19 20.70
CA ALA A 396 -3.96 2.29 20.12
C ALA A 396 -2.90 2.59 21.19
N THR A 397 -1.67 2.20 20.89
CA THR A 397 -0.47 2.57 21.65
C THR A 397 -0.10 4.05 21.49
N GLY A 398 -0.53 4.70 20.39
CA GLY A 398 -0.22 6.11 20.11
C GLY A 398 1.25 6.33 19.71
N THR A 399 1.87 5.30 19.11
CA THR A 399 3.28 5.31 18.72
C THR A 399 3.50 5.67 17.26
N ASP A 400 2.44 6.07 16.54
CA ASP A 400 2.50 6.48 15.14
C ASP A 400 3.51 7.61 14.93
N GLN A 401 4.35 7.46 13.92
CA GLN A 401 5.28 8.50 13.46
C GLN A 401 4.53 9.53 12.60
N GLY A 402 3.59 10.24 13.22
CA GLY A 402 2.71 11.24 12.60
C GLY A 402 3.08 12.71 12.85
N TYR A 403 4.06 13.01 13.70
CA TYR A 403 4.61 14.37 13.81
C TYR A 403 5.76 14.54 12.82
N LYS A 404 5.61 15.48 11.88
CA LYS A 404 6.69 15.92 11.01
C LYS A 404 7.88 16.35 11.87
N HIS A 405 8.96 15.58 11.84
CA HIS A 405 10.28 16.10 12.11
C HIS A 405 10.51 17.27 11.14
N THR A 406 10.38 18.51 11.63
CA THR A 406 11.03 19.64 10.99
C THR A 406 12.53 19.37 11.03
N THR A 407 13.20 19.72 9.94
CA THR A 407 14.61 19.44 9.65
C THR A 407 15.57 20.24 10.54
N ASP A 408 15.46 20.13 11.86
CA ASP A 408 16.47 20.61 12.79
C ASP A 408 17.22 19.42 13.38
N THR A 409 18.41 19.22 12.82
CA THR A 409 19.46 18.38 13.38
C THR A 409 19.82 18.89 14.78
N ASN A 410 19.24 18.33 15.85
CA ASN A 410 19.85 18.18 17.20
C ASN A 410 18.90 17.74 18.34
N PHE A 411 17.88 16.91 18.13
CA PHE A 411 17.11 16.39 19.28
C PHE A 411 16.79 14.90 19.17
N ALA A 412 17.52 14.11 19.95
CA ALA A 412 17.06 12.83 20.45
C ALA A 412 16.47 13.06 21.85
N ILE A 413 15.16 12.89 22.03
CA ILE A 413 14.59 12.65 23.36
C ILE A 413 13.82 11.34 23.32
N SER A 414 14.30 10.42 24.14
CA SER A 414 13.68 9.17 24.51
C SER A 414 12.85 9.38 25.79
N THR A 415 11.63 8.84 25.78
CA THR A 415 10.90 8.22 26.91
C THR A 415 10.32 9.08 28.04
N ASN A 416 9.04 8.82 28.35
CA ASN A 416 8.38 8.98 29.67
C ASN A 416 8.05 10.38 30.22
N ALA A 417 7.58 11.35 29.43
CA ALA A 417 6.97 12.57 30.00
C ALA A 417 5.44 12.45 30.12
N ARG A 418 4.91 12.39 31.36
CA ARG A 418 3.51 12.73 31.69
C ARG A 418 3.27 14.26 31.66
N CYS A 419 3.99 15.00 30.83
CA CYS A 419 3.88 16.44 30.69
C CYS A 419 3.90 16.80 29.20
N GLY A 420 2.94 17.63 28.79
CA GLY A 420 2.69 18.00 27.40
C GLY A 420 3.57 19.14 26.87
N ILE A 421 3.30 19.40 25.59
CA ILE A 421 3.86 20.35 24.62
C ILE A 421 4.38 21.68 25.22
N ILE A 422 5.56 22.10 24.73
CA ILE A 422 6.12 23.44 24.93
C ILE A 422 5.39 24.42 24.00
N VAL A 423 4.73 25.43 24.57
CA VAL A 423 4.29 26.62 23.83
C VAL A 423 5.13 27.79 24.30
N ASP A 424 5.86 28.41 23.38
CA ASP A 424 6.69 29.62 23.57
C ASP A 424 7.81 29.53 24.62
N GLY A 425 8.47 28.37 24.69
CA GLY A 425 9.82 28.24 25.27
C GLY A 425 9.95 28.42 26.79
N LYS A 426 8.86 28.67 27.53
CA LYS A 426 8.93 28.94 28.99
C LYS A 426 7.84 28.33 29.86
N THR A 427 6.83 27.62 29.33
CA THR A 427 5.74 27.06 30.17
C THR A 427 5.34 25.64 29.76
N LEU A 428 5.23 24.73 30.74
CA LEU A 428 4.67 23.37 30.59
C LEU A 428 3.20 23.35 31.01
N ARG A 429 2.34 22.66 30.24
CA ARG A 429 0.91 22.48 30.55
C ARG A 429 0.52 21.01 30.51
N CYS A 430 -0.25 20.55 31.50
CA CYS A 430 -0.84 19.20 31.49
C CYS A 430 -2.08 19.14 30.57
N PRO A 431 -2.45 17.95 30.05
CA PRO A 431 -3.61 17.78 29.15
C PRO A 431 -4.97 18.18 29.76
N ASP A 432 -5.05 18.34 31.08
CA ASP A 432 -6.23 18.76 31.85
C ASP A 432 -6.26 20.27 32.17
N GLY A 433 -5.27 21.05 31.74
CA GLY A 433 -5.28 22.51 31.78
C GLY A 433 -4.69 23.19 33.03
N LYS A 434 -4.09 22.46 33.99
CA LYS A 434 -3.45 23.04 35.20
C LYS A 434 -1.93 23.21 35.07
N CYS A 435 -1.35 24.16 35.82
CA CYS A 435 0.06 24.54 35.79
C CYS A 435 0.86 23.95 36.97
N CYS A 436 2.10 23.50 36.73
CA CYS A 436 3.06 23.12 37.77
C CYS A 436 3.87 24.35 38.24
N SER A 437 4.11 24.47 39.55
CA SER A 437 4.89 25.57 40.17
C SER A 437 6.40 25.34 40.07
N TYR A 438 7.16 26.44 39.97
CA TYR A 438 8.54 26.56 39.47
C TYR A 438 9.67 26.16 40.45
N ASN A 439 9.39 25.73 41.68
CA ASN A 439 10.46 25.60 42.68
C ASN A 439 10.87 24.14 42.92
N TRP A 440 11.83 23.63 42.14
CA TRP A 440 12.92 22.70 42.57
C TRP A 440 13.64 22.05 41.37
N CYS A 441 14.46 22.80 40.65
CA CYS A 441 15.42 22.23 39.69
C CYS A 441 16.70 23.08 39.63
N ASN A 442 17.57 22.95 40.63
CA ASN A 442 18.93 23.51 40.57
C ASN A 442 19.96 22.37 40.62
N ASN A 443 20.09 21.63 39.51
CA ASN A 443 21.37 21.09 39.00
C ASN A 443 21.17 20.25 37.72
N PRO A 444 22.09 20.34 36.74
CA PRO A 444 22.06 19.51 35.53
C PRO A 444 22.48 18.08 35.90
N GLY A 445 21.56 17.12 35.81
CA GLY A 445 21.83 15.70 36.02
C GLY A 445 20.97 14.99 37.07
N THR A 446 19.98 15.66 37.68
CA THR A 446 19.03 14.99 38.59
C THR A 446 17.70 14.69 37.89
N VAL A 447 17.23 13.44 38.02
CA VAL A 447 15.91 13.00 37.59
C VAL A 447 14.87 13.64 38.54
N CYS A 448 13.94 14.41 37.99
CA CYS A 448 12.81 14.93 38.76
C CYS A 448 11.92 13.76 39.20
N MET A 449 11.99 13.38 40.48
CA MET A 449 10.97 12.54 41.10
C MET A 449 9.86 13.46 41.64
N GLY A 450 8.77 13.58 40.90
CA GLY A 450 7.59 14.33 41.31
C GLY A 450 6.41 13.99 40.40
N GLY A 451 5.55 13.08 40.85
CA GLY A 451 4.29 12.78 40.17
C GLY A 451 3.31 13.95 40.30
N CYS A 452 2.38 14.05 39.35
CA CYS A 452 1.23 14.94 39.47
C CYS A 452 0.49 14.64 40.78
N CYS A 453 0.39 15.62 41.67
CA CYS A 453 -0.35 15.49 42.93
C CYS A 453 -1.83 15.18 42.65
N GLY A 454 -2.21 13.93 42.82
CA GLY A 454 -3.56 13.55 43.21
C GLY A 454 -3.63 13.55 44.73
N SER A 455 -4.68 14.16 45.27
CA SER A 455 -4.99 14.23 46.70
C SER A 455 -4.85 12.88 47.42
N ASN A 456 -4.27 12.94 48.63
CA ASN A 456 -4.18 11.93 49.69
C ASN A 456 -3.04 10.90 49.57
N TYR A 457 -1.87 11.25 50.11
CA TYR A 457 -0.95 10.28 50.71
C TYR A 457 -0.25 10.94 51.92
N ASP A 458 -0.70 10.57 53.12
CA ASP A 458 0.12 10.57 54.33
C ASP A 458 0.89 9.24 54.37
N GLY A 459 2.17 9.27 54.73
CA GLY A 459 2.88 8.06 55.17
C GLY A 459 4.27 7.88 54.58
N ASN A 460 5.24 8.29 55.39
CA ASN A 460 6.70 8.19 55.28
C ASN A 460 7.33 6.89 54.70
N PHE A 461 8.35 7.18 53.87
CA PHE A 461 9.57 6.44 53.46
C PHE A 461 9.47 5.12 52.70
#